data_AF-A0A4Q1TP14-F1
#
_entry.id   AF-A0A4Q1TP14-F1
#
_cell.length_a   1.000
_cell.length_b   1.000
_cell.length_c   1.000
_cell.angle_alpha   90.00
_cell.angle_beta   90.00
_cell.angle_gamma   90.00
#
_symmetry.space_group_name_H-M   'P 1'
#
loop_
_entity.id
_entity.type
_entity.pdbx_description
1 polymer ?
#
loop_
_entity_poly.entity_id
_entity_poly.type
_entity_poly.pdbx_seq_one_letter_code
_entity_poly.pdbx_strand_id
1 'polypeptide(L)'
;MLEAEKPLAMFYFCQAMDDRDVLPVDDFAPYVKNGRILMEEFDPPLPLGTNPTYQITYVLYALAAEAWRIPAMKIALTAQSENFSKPDQGIDRIIGMLLGYSKQAIDSWIQSGIDKGAYQ
;
A
#
# COMPACT_ATOMS: atom_id res chain seq x y z
N MET A 1 2.98 -5.85 12.65
CA MET A 1 3.48 -4.45 12.65
C MET A 1 3.86 -4.00 14.05
N LEU A 2 2.96 -4.12 15.04
CA LEU A 2 3.26 -3.79 16.45
C LEU A 2 4.39 -4.63 17.06
N GLU A 3 4.60 -5.85 16.57
CA GLU A 3 5.73 -6.73 16.91
C GLU A 3 6.98 -6.48 16.02
N ALA A 4 6.99 -5.40 15.25
CA ALA A 4 8.05 -5.02 14.29
C ALA A 4 8.34 -5.97 13.12
N GLU A 5 7.61 -7.08 12.98
CA GLU A 5 7.79 -8.03 11.86
C GLU A 5 7.36 -7.48 10.50
N LYS A 6 6.34 -6.61 10.48
CA LYS A 6 5.86 -5.90 9.28
C LYS A 6 6.06 -4.41 9.51
N PRO A 7 7.16 -3.80 9.04
CA PRO A 7 7.54 -2.43 9.39
C PRO A 7 6.66 -1.36 8.75
N LEU A 8 5.84 -1.73 7.76
CA LEU A 8 4.86 -0.89 7.09
C LEU A 8 3.51 -1.63 7.06
N ALA A 9 2.42 -0.92 7.34
CA ALA A 9 1.06 -1.35 7.07
C ALA A 9 0.41 -0.39 6.07
N MET A 10 -0.39 -0.95 5.17
CA MET A 10 -1.06 -0.21 4.10
C MET A 10 -2.52 -0.63 4.08
N PHE A 11 -3.40 0.36 4.20
CA PHE A 11 -4.84 0.23 4.01
C PHE A 11 -5.27 1.17 2.90
N TYR A 12 -6.46 0.98 2.36
CA TYR A 12 -7.02 1.89 1.38
C TYR A 12 -8.54 1.95 1.51
N PHE A 13 -9.12 3.01 1.00
CA PHE A 13 -10.57 3.20 0.87
C PHE A 13 -10.86 3.89 -0.46
N CYS A 14 -12.10 3.76 -0.94
CA CYS A 14 -12.56 4.38 -2.18
C CYS A 14 -13.72 5.32 -1.87
N GLN A 15 -13.63 6.58 -2.28
CA GLN A 15 -14.68 7.56 -1.99
C GLN A 15 -16.06 7.13 -2.50
N ALA A 16 -16.13 6.45 -3.65
CA ALA A 16 -17.39 5.92 -4.19
C ALA A 16 -18.05 4.85 -3.31
N MET A 17 -17.27 4.16 -2.47
CA MET A 17 -17.73 3.01 -1.67
C MET A 17 -18.07 3.38 -0.23
N ASP A 18 -17.76 4.61 0.20
CA ASP A 18 -17.97 5.10 1.57
C ASP A 18 -17.43 4.13 2.65
N ASP A 19 -16.30 3.49 2.37
CA ASP A 19 -15.71 2.41 3.17
C ASP A 19 -14.64 2.89 4.15
N ARG A 20 -14.58 4.20 4.43
CA ARG A 20 -13.58 4.80 5.31
C ARG A 20 -13.66 4.27 6.75
N ASP A 21 -14.84 3.91 7.21
CA ASP A 21 -15.07 3.40 8.57
C ASP A 21 -14.47 2.01 8.82
N VAL A 22 -14.02 1.32 7.75
CA VAL A 22 -13.35 0.01 7.85
C VAL A 22 -11.86 0.17 8.21
N LEU A 23 -11.32 1.38 8.13
CA LEU A 23 -9.92 1.64 8.44
C LEU A 23 -9.67 1.55 9.96
N PRO A 24 -8.58 0.89 10.40
CA PRO A 24 -8.26 0.73 11.82
C PRO A 24 -7.64 2.01 12.42
N VAL A 25 -8.22 3.18 12.15
CA VAL A 25 -7.68 4.48 12.60
C VAL A 25 -7.59 4.52 14.12
N ASP A 26 -8.63 4.06 14.82
CA ASP A 26 -8.69 4.06 16.28
C ASP A 26 -7.68 3.10 16.92
N ASP A 27 -7.42 1.95 16.29
CA ASP A 27 -6.44 0.97 16.77
C ASP A 27 -5.01 1.53 16.69
N PHE A 28 -4.72 2.34 15.66
CA PHE A 28 -3.40 2.93 15.45
C PHE A 28 -3.22 4.28 16.17
N ALA A 29 -4.30 4.99 16.50
CA ALA A 29 -4.27 6.33 17.08
C ALA A 29 -3.38 6.48 18.32
N PRO A 30 -3.36 5.55 19.31
CA PRO A 30 -2.47 5.65 20.47
C PRO A 30 -0.98 5.63 20.09
N TYR A 31 -0.61 4.86 19.08
CA TYR A 31 0.76 4.68 18.61
C TYR A 31 1.23 5.82 17.70
N VAL A 32 0.29 6.45 16.98
CA VAL A 32 0.56 7.67 16.22
C VAL A 32 0.76 8.83 17.18
N LYS A 33 -0.13 8.99 18.15
CA LYS A 33 -0.08 10.09 19.15
C LYS A 33 1.21 10.08 19.97
N ASN A 34 1.76 8.90 20.28
CA ASN A 34 3.01 8.78 21.03
C ASN A 34 4.27 8.75 20.15
N GLY A 35 4.13 8.92 18.83
CA GLY A 35 5.23 9.01 17.88
C GLY A 35 5.95 7.69 17.59
N ARG A 36 5.43 6.54 18.04
CA ARG A 36 6.00 5.22 17.69
C ARG A 36 5.74 4.84 16.24
N ILE A 37 4.60 5.27 15.71
CA ILE A 37 4.17 5.04 14.34
C ILE A 37 3.93 6.40 13.66
N LEU A 38 4.37 6.53 12.42
CA LEU A 38 3.98 7.61 11.54
C LEU A 38 2.80 7.15 10.68
N MET A 39 1.86 8.07 10.44
CA MET A 39 0.70 7.86 9.57
C MET A 39 0.68 8.92 8.50
N GLU A 40 0.49 8.52 7.24
CA GLU A 40 0.25 9.42 6.13
C GLU A 40 -0.85 8.88 5.22
N GLU A 41 -1.80 9.75 4.85
CA GLU A 41 -2.71 9.49 3.75
C GLU A 41 -2.03 9.83 2.41
N PHE A 42 -2.42 9.12 1.34
CA PHE A 42 -1.87 9.32 0.02
C PHE A 42 -2.87 8.96 -1.09
N ASP A 43 -3.12 9.92 -1.95
CA ASP A 43 -3.91 9.76 -3.17
C ASP A 43 -2.95 9.63 -4.36
N PRO A 44 -2.71 8.43 -4.91
CA PRO A 44 -1.92 8.30 -6.13
C PRO A 44 -2.63 8.97 -7.31
N PRO A 45 -1.88 9.39 -8.34
CA PRO A 45 -2.44 9.97 -9.54
C PRO A 45 -3.51 9.06 -10.17
N LEU A 46 -4.61 9.66 -10.60
CA LEU A 46 -5.61 8.94 -11.40
C LEU A 46 -5.17 8.89 -12.87
N PRO A 47 -5.32 7.74 -13.54
CA PRO A 47 -5.19 7.67 -14.98
C PRO A 47 -6.14 8.66 -15.66
N LEU A 48 -5.69 9.27 -16.75
CA LEU A 48 -6.49 10.22 -17.53
C LEU A 48 -7.84 9.62 -17.93
N GLY A 49 -8.92 10.37 -17.70
CA GLY A 49 -10.29 9.94 -18.01
C GLY A 49 -10.95 9.10 -16.92
N THR A 50 -10.27 8.80 -15.81
CA THR A 50 -10.88 8.14 -14.66
C THR A 50 -11.77 9.14 -13.91
N ASN A 51 -12.98 8.71 -13.53
CA ASN A 51 -13.88 9.53 -12.71
C ASN A 51 -13.28 9.68 -11.29
N PRO A 52 -13.09 10.93 -10.79
CA PRO A 52 -12.53 11.18 -9.45
C PRO A 52 -13.25 10.50 -8.30
N THR A 53 -14.52 10.13 -8.47
CA THR A 53 -15.29 9.39 -7.46
C THR A 53 -14.64 8.03 -7.14
N TYR A 54 -13.91 7.43 -8.10
CA TYR A 54 -13.18 6.17 -7.90
C TYR A 54 -11.73 6.38 -7.42
N GLN A 55 -11.40 7.57 -6.89
CA GLN A 55 -10.11 7.79 -6.24
C GLN A 55 -9.93 6.82 -5.08
N ILE A 56 -8.84 6.08 -5.12
CA ILE A 56 -8.35 5.29 -4.00
C ILE A 56 -7.46 6.19 -3.16
N THR A 57 -7.74 6.26 -1.85
CA THR A 57 -6.87 6.89 -0.86
C THR A 57 -6.20 5.79 -0.04
N TYR A 58 -4.88 5.80 -0.01
CA TYR A 58 -4.08 4.89 0.80
C TYR A 58 -3.80 5.52 2.15
N VAL A 59 -3.89 4.72 3.21
CA VAL A 59 -3.46 5.09 4.57
C VAL A 59 -2.27 4.23 4.95
N LEU A 60 -1.10 4.88 5.04
CA LEU A 60 0.18 4.24 5.28
C LEU A 60 0.60 4.45 6.72
N TYR A 61 0.97 3.36 7.39
CA TYR A 61 1.53 3.40 8.73
C TYR A 61 2.93 2.79 8.70
N ALA A 62 3.93 3.48 9.24
CA ALA A 62 5.29 2.95 9.39
C ALA A 62 5.80 3.14 10.81
N LEU A 63 6.64 2.23 11.29
CA LEU A 63 7.41 2.47 12.51
C LEU A 63 8.29 3.70 12.33
N ALA A 64 8.45 4.52 13.37
CA ALA A 64 9.25 5.76 13.27
C ALA A 64 10.69 5.52 12.79
N ALA A 65 11.31 4.40 13.18
CA ALA A 65 12.65 4.02 12.72
C ALA A 65 12.70 3.61 11.24
N GLU A 66 11.58 3.20 10.67
CA GLU A 66 11.42 2.74 9.27
C GLU A 66 10.59 3.74 8.45
N ALA A 67 10.53 5.00 8.87
CA ALA A 67 9.74 6.06 8.25
C ALA A 67 10.00 6.22 6.74
N TRP A 68 11.22 5.90 6.30
CA TRP A 68 11.65 5.92 4.90
C TRP A 68 10.79 5.04 3.98
N ARG A 69 10.09 4.04 4.53
CA ARG A 69 9.19 3.17 3.76
C ARG A 69 7.96 3.88 3.23
N ILE A 70 7.46 4.93 3.92
CA ILE A 70 6.29 5.70 3.47
C ILE A 70 6.57 6.37 2.10
N PRO A 71 7.60 7.23 1.94
CA PRO A 71 7.86 7.84 0.64
C PRO A 71 8.24 6.81 -0.43
N ALA A 72 8.94 5.73 -0.07
CA ALA A 72 9.22 4.64 -1.00
C ALA A 72 7.94 3.93 -1.50
N MET A 73 6.96 3.71 -0.61
CA MET A 73 5.66 3.13 -0.97
C MET A 73 4.86 4.07 -1.86
N LYS A 74 4.85 5.38 -1.57
CA LYS A 74 4.19 6.38 -2.42
C LYS A 74 4.72 6.34 -3.85
N ILE A 75 6.05 6.24 -4.03
CA ILE A 75 6.68 6.11 -5.36
C ILE A 75 6.21 4.83 -6.06
N ALA A 76 6.20 3.69 -5.35
CA ALA A 76 5.76 2.41 -5.93
C ALA A 76 4.28 2.44 -6.34
N LEU A 77 3.41 3.02 -5.51
CA LEU A 77 1.98 3.18 -5.81
C LEU A 77 1.74 4.15 -6.97
N THR A 78 2.50 5.24 -7.07
CA THR A 78 2.46 6.12 -8.24
C THR A 78 2.81 5.34 -9.51
N ALA A 79 3.93 4.62 -9.51
CA ALA A 79 4.34 3.81 -10.66
C ALA A 79 3.31 2.73 -11.02
N GLN A 80 2.65 2.14 -10.02
CA GLN A 80 1.56 1.18 -10.23
C GLN A 80 0.32 1.85 -10.86
N SER A 81 -0.07 3.03 -10.38
CA SER A 81 -1.22 3.77 -10.90
C SER A 81 -1.03 4.21 -12.36
N GLU A 82 0.18 4.63 -12.72
CA GLU A 82 0.54 5.01 -14.10
C GLU A 82 0.55 3.80 -15.05
N ASN A 83 0.83 2.61 -14.53
CA ASN A 83 0.83 1.35 -15.28
C ASN A 83 -0.42 0.50 -15.03
N PHE A 84 -1.55 1.10 -14.60
CA PHE A 84 -2.74 0.35 -14.16
C PHE A 84 -3.24 -0.70 -15.16
N SER A 85 -3.07 -0.46 -16.48
CA SER A 85 -3.49 -1.40 -17.52
C SER A 85 -2.64 -2.68 -17.63
N LYS A 86 -1.44 -2.70 -17.04
CA LYS A 86 -0.48 -3.80 -17.12
C LYS A 86 0.21 -3.97 -15.76
N PRO A 87 -0.27 -4.90 -14.93
CA PRO A 87 0.40 -5.24 -13.68
C PRO A 87 1.89 -5.56 -13.92
N ASP A 88 2.76 -5.00 -13.11
CA ASP A 88 4.21 -5.17 -13.23
C ASP A 88 4.75 -5.96 -12.04
N GLN A 89 5.37 -7.10 -12.33
CA GLN A 89 5.88 -7.98 -11.28
C GLN A 89 7.00 -7.34 -10.46
N GLY A 90 7.79 -6.45 -11.05
CA GLY A 90 8.86 -5.72 -10.35
C GLY A 90 8.29 -4.75 -9.32
N ILE A 91 7.25 -4.01 -9.71
CA ILE A 91 6.50 -3.13 -8.79
C ILE A 91 5.89 -3.94 -7.65
N ASP A 92 5.23 -5.06 -7.94
CA ASP A 92 4.66 -5.92 -6.89
C ASP A 92 5.71 -6.49 -5.94
N ARG A 93 6.92 -6.82 -6.43
CA ARG A 93 8.06 -7.21 -5.58
C ARG A 93 8.47 -6.07 -4.65
N ILE A 94 8.61 -4.86 -5.17
CA ILE A 94 8.97 -3.67 -4.38
C ILE A 94 7.93 -3.42 -3.30
N ILE A 95 6.64 -3.43 -3.65
CA ILE A 95 5.54 -3.25 -2.68
C ILE A 95 5.60 -4.34 -1.59
N GLY A 96 5.75 -5.61 -1.99
CA GLY A 96 5.87 -6.73 -1.05
C GLY A 96 7.04 -6.57 -0.08
N MET A 97 8.21 -6.15 -0.57
CA MET A 97 9.40 -5.88 0.25
C MET A 97 9.17 -4.72 1.23
N LEU A 98 8.52 -3.64 0.77
CA LEU A 98 8.23 -2.47 1.59
C LEU A 98 7.25 -2.81 2.72
N LEU A 99 6.29 -3.70 2.48
CA LEU A 99 5.37 -4.24 3.49
C LEU A 99 6.06 -5.22 4.48
N GLY A 100 7.26 -5.70 4.15
CA GLY A 100 8.03 -6.63 4.98
C GLY A 100 7.75 -8.10 4.72
N TYR A 101 7.15 -8.46 3.58
CA TYR A 101 7.02 -9.87 3.21
C TYR A 101 8.38 -10.48 2.88
N SER A 102 8.54 -11.77 3.22
CA SER A 102 9.73 -12.52 2.84
C SER A 102 9.79 -12.72 1.32
N LYS A 103 11.00 -12.86 0.78
CA LYS A 103 11.19 -13.14 -0.66
C LYS A 103 10.36 -14.33 -1.13
N GLN A 104 10.29 -15.41 -0.34
CA GLN A 104 9.52 -16.60 -0.69
C GLN A 104 8.01 -16.33 -0.77
N ALA A 105 7.46 -15.54 0.16
CA ALA A 105 6.06 -15.17 0.15
C ALA A 105 5.72 -14.29 -1.07
N ILE A 106 6.60 -13.34 -1.39
CA ILE A 106 6.49 -12.47 -2.57
C ILE A 106 6.53 -13.30 -3.86
N ASP A 107 7.51 -14.18 -4.00
CA ASP A 107 7.65 -15.03 -5.19
C ASP A 107 6.42 -15.95 -5.37
N SER A 108 5.87 -16.46 -4.26
CA SER A 108 4.66 -17.31 -4.28
C SER A 108 3.41 -16.51 -4.68
N TRP A 109 3.27 -15.27 -4.20
CA TRP A 109 2.19 -14.37 -4.61
C TRP A 109 2.24 -14.08 -6.11
N ILE A 110 3.42 -13.73 -6.61
CA ILE A 110 3.63 -13.42 -8.02
C ILE A 110 3.35 -14.63 -8.88
N GLN A 111 3.83 -15.82 -8.50
CA GLN A 111 3.54 -17.04 -9.23
C GLN A 111 2.03 -17.30 -9.30
N SER A 112 1.28 -17.10 -8.21
CA SER A 112 -0.18 -17.22 -8.24
C SER A 112 -0.83 -16.23 -9.21
N GLY A 113 -0.31 -15.01 -9.31
CA GLY A 113 -0.77 -14.03 -10.28
C GLY A 113 -0.47 -14.46 -11.73
N ILE A 114 0.70 -15.02 -11.99
CA ILE A 114 1.07 -15.57 -13.31
C ILE A 114 0.12 -16.69 -13.70
N ASP A 115 -0.13 -17.64 -12.79
CA ASP A 115 -1.00 -18.79 -13.03
C ASP A 115 -2.45 -18.35 -13.35
N LYS A 116 -2.87 -17.21 -12.80
CA LYS A 116 -4.18 -16.58 -13.06
C LYS A 116 -4.20 -15.65 -14.28
N GLY A 117 -3.07 -15.47 -14.96
CA GLY A 117 -2.96 -14.58 -16.13
C GLY A 117 -2.90 -13.08 -15.81
N ALA A 118 -2.57 -12.69 -14.58
CA ALA A 118 -2.55 -11.29 -14.16
C ALA A 118 -1.44 -10.44 -14.83
N TYR A 119 -0.41 -11.08 -15.38
CA TYR A 119 0.77 -10.41 -15.94
C TYR A 119 0.97 -10.67 -17.45
N GLN A 120 -0.12 -10.90 -18.21
CA GLN A 120 -0.07 -11.16 -19.66
C GLN A 120 -0.06 -9.88 -20.51
#